data_AF-A0A3B1DXF2-F1
#
_entry.id   AF-A0A3B1DXF2-F1
#
_cell.length_a   1.000
_cell.length_b   1.000
_cell.length_c   1.000
_cell.angle_alpha   90.00
_cell.angle_beta   90.00
_cell.angle_gamma   90.00
#
_symmetry.space_group_name_H-M   'P 1'
#
loop_
_entity.id
_entity.type
_entity.pdbx_description
1 polymer ?
#
loop_
_entity_poly.entity_id
_entity_poly.type
_entity_poly.pdbx_seq_one_letter_code
_entity_poly.pdbx_strand_id
1 'polypeptide(L)'
;MSKPIQIAIVIVCLGAAAFLLFNYVNTESPNSEDGVPDIYHYLCADPKCNNGFTWERGQDFIGEFPDECPKCGTPDAFQAAKCDSCGHYQMVQGHGTFDNPCPECGADMPPLGKH
;
A
#
# COMPACT_ATOMS: atom_id res chain seq x y z
N MET A 1 28.08 -41.41 -19.44
CA MET A 1 27.95 -39.98 -19.82
C MET A 1 29.35 -39.42 -20.04
N SER A 2 29.66 -38.84 -21.20
CA SER A 2 31.02 -38.36 -21.47
C SER A 2 31.27 -37.01 -20.76
N LYS A 3 32.48 -36.82 -20.23
CA LYS A 3 32.94 -35.57 -19.61
C LYS A 3 32.58 -34.29 -20.40
N PRO A 4 32.72 -34.25 -21.75
CA PRO A 4 32.29 -33.09 -22.53
C PRO A 4 30.78 -32.80 -22.46
N ILE A 5 29.93 -33.83 -22.35
CA ILE A 5 28.47 -33.65 -22.26
C ILE A 5 28.09 -33.04 -20.90
N GLN A 6 28.74 -33.46 -19.81
CA GLN A 6 28.52 -32.87 -18.50
C GLN A 6 28.91 -31.38 -18.45
N ILE A 7 30.04 -31.02 -19.07
CA ILE A 7 30.49 -29.62 -19.14
C ILE A 7 29.50 -28.77 -19.93
N ALA A 8 29.00 -29.28 -21.07
CA ALA A 8 28.01 -28.57 -21.88
C ALA A 8 26.71 -28.29 -21.10
N ILE A 9 26.21 -29.27 -20.34
CA ILE A 9 25.00 -29.12 -19.52
C ILE A 9 25.20 -28.05 -18.44
N VAL A 10 26.35 -28.05 -17.76
CA VAL A 10 26.65 -27.06 -16.70
C VAL A 10 26.67 -25.64 -17.27
N ILE A 11 27.30 -25.43 -18.43
CA ILE A 11 27.37 -24.11 -19.06
C ILE A 11 25.97 -23.61 -19.45
N VAL A 12 25.12 -24.49 -20.01
CA VAL A 12 23.74 -24.14 -20.38
C VAL A 12 22.92 -23.77 -19.14
N CYS A 13 23.03 -24.54 -18.05
CA CYS A 13 22.32 -24.24 -16.80
C CYS A 13 22.77 -22.91 -16.18
N LEU A 14 24.08 -22.62 -16.16
CA LEU A 14 24.60 -21.36 -15.64
C LEU A 14 24.18 -20.16 -16.50
N GLY A 15 24.18 -20.31 -17.84
CA GLY A 15 23.69 -19.29 -18.75
C GLY A 15 22.20 -18.99 -18.58
N ALA A 16 21.38 -20.04 -18.43
CA ALA A 16 19.95 -19.89 -18.17
C ALA A 16 19.67 -19.20 -16.82
N ALA A 17 20.40 -19.58 -15.76
CA ALA A 17 20.26 -18.97 -14.45
C ALA A 17 20.63 -17.47 -14.47
N ALA A 18 21.74 -17.11 -15.14
CA ALA A 18 22.15 -15.72 -15.30
C ALA A 18 21.12 -14.91 -16.11
N PHE A 19 20.57 -15.48 -17.19
CA PHE A 19 19.54 -14.83 -17.99
C PHE A 19 18.24 -14.60 -17.20
N LEU A 20 17.80 -15.58 -16.40
CA LEU A 20 16.61 -15.44 -15.56
C LEU A 20 16.83 -14.39 -14.45
N LEU A 21 18.00 -14.38 -13.82
CA LEU A 21 18.35 -13.35 -12.82
C LEU A 21 18.39 -11.95 -13.44
N PHE A 22 18.98 -11.80 -14.61
CA PHE A 22 19.04 -10.51 -15.30
C PHE A 22 17.63 -10.00 -15.65
N ASN A 23 16.76 -10.87 -16.15
CA ASN A 23 15.38 -10.48 -16.40
C ASN A 23 14.64 -10.17 -15.11
N TYR A 24 14.78 -10.99 -14.06
CA TYR A 24 14.13 -10.77 -12.77
C TYR A 24 14.52 -9.43 -12.15
N VAL A 25 15.81 -9.08 -12.14
CA VAL A 25 16.31 -7.81 -11.57
C VAL A 25 15.89 -6.60 -12.41
N ASN A 26 15.75 -6.76 -13.73
CA ASN A 26 15.32 -5.68 -14.62
C ASN A 26 13.80 -5.62 -14.83
N THR A 27 13.03 -6.57 -14.31
CA THR A 27 11.59 -6.40 -14.19
C THR A 27 11.35 -5.35 -13.12
N GLU A 28 10.90 -4.18 -13.55
CA GLU A 28 10.26 -3.20 -12.66
C GLU A 28 9.19 -3.95 -11.86
N SER A 29 9.24 -3.83 -10.54
CA SER A 29 8.23 -4.39 -9.66
C SER A 29 6.87 -3.86 -10.11
N PRO A 30 5.84 -4.69 -10.30
CA PRO A 30 4.50 -4.22 -10.67
C PRO A 30 3.81 -3.38 -9.57
N ASN A 31 4.53 -3.02 -8.51
CA ASN A 31 4.01 -2.33 -7.33
C ASN A 31 4.70 -0.98 -7.04
N SER A 32 5.43 -0.40 -8.00
CA SER A 32 5.78 1.01 -7.92
C SER A 32 5.15 1.70 -9.12
N GLU A 33 3.94 2.22 -8.92
CA GLU A 33 3.42 3.30 -9.76
C GLU A 33 4.33 4.51 -9.55
N ASP A 34 5.49 4.52 -10.23
CA ASP A 34 6.47 5.60 -10.20
C ASP A 34 5.82 6.87 -10.75
N GLY A 35 5.20 7.64 -9.86
CA GLY A 35 4.60 8.95 -10.15
C GLY A 35 3.25 9.25 -9.52
N VAL A 36 2.57 8.28 -8.88
CA VAL A 36 1.33 8.55 -8.12
C VAL A 36 1.67 8.49 -6.62
N PRO A 37 1.49 9.58 -5.86
CA PRO A 37 1.74 9.54 -4.42
C PRO A 37 0.78 8.51 -3.79
N ASP A 38 1.27 7.59 -2.96
CA ASP A 38 0.37 6.70 -2.23
C ASP A 38 -0.43 7.54 -1.21
N ILE A 39 -1.70 7.81 -1.53
CA ILE A 39 -2.60 8.54 -0.65
C ILE A 39 -3.25 7.58 0.34
N TYR A 40 -3.02 7.82 1.62
CA TYR A 40 -3.63 7.08 2.71
C TYR A 40 -4.59 7.96 3.50
N HIS A 41 -5.71 7.39 3.91
CA HIS A 41 -6.68 8.06 4.77
C HIS A 41 -6.60 7.47 6.18
N TYR A 42 -6.68 8.35 7.18
CA TYR A 42 -6.58 8.01 8.59
C TYR A 42 -7.74 8.63 9.37
N LEU A 43 -8.14 7.96 10.44
CA LEU A 43 -9.09 8.44 11.43
C LEU A 43 -8.42 8.46 12.80
N CYS A 44 -8.53 9.59 13.51
CA CYS A 44 -8.02 9.72 14.87
C CYS A 44 -8.62 8.66 15.80
N ALA A 45 -7.78 8.03 16.63
CA ALA A 45 -8.23 7.08 17.64
C ALA A 45 -9.06 7.70 18.77
N ASP A 46 -8.91 9.01 19.02
CA ASP A 46 -9.72 9.70 20.02
C ASP A 46 -11.15 9.93 19.49
N PRO A 47 -12.17 9.26 20.05
CA PRO A 47 -13.56 9.42 19.62
C PRO A 47 -14.10 10.83 19.85
N LYS A 48 -13.48 11.65 20.71
CA LYS A 48 -13.85 13.06 20.91
C LYS A 48 -13.35 13.93 19.77
N CYS A 49 -12.19 13.59 19.20
CA CYS A 49 -11.63 14.33 18.06
C CYS A 49 -12.34 13.94 16.77
N ASN A 50 -12.51 12.62 16.57
CA ASN A 50 -13.14 11.99 15.40
C ASN A 50 -12.70 12.61 14.06
N ASN A 51 -11.42 12.99 13.97
CA ASN A 51 -10.90 13.70 12.83
C ASN A 51 -10.35 12.73 11.79
N GLY A 52 -10.94 12.77 10.60
CA GLY A 52 -10.39 12.13 9.42
C GLY A 52 -9.39 13.03 8.71
N PHE A 53 -8.27 12.46 8.27
CA PHE A 53 -7.25 13.19 7.52
C PHE A 53 -6.61 12.31 6.45
N THR A 54 -5.99 12.97 5.49
CA THR A 54 -5.29 12.32 4.38
C THR A 54 -3.80 12.54 4.56
N TRP A 55 -3.01 11.51 4.30
CA TRP A 55 -1.57 11.51 4.40
C TRP A 55 -0.99 10.90 3.12
N GLU A 56 -0.01 11.58 2.55
CA GLU A 56 0.67 11.14 1.33
C GLU A 56 2.01 10.50 1.71
N ARG A 57 2.22 9.24 1.29
CA ARG A 57 3.49 8.56 1.54
C ARG A 57 4.63 9.32 0.85
N GLY A 58 5.65 9.64 1.62
CA GLY A 58 6.84 10.34 1.13
C GLY A 58 6.81 11.86 1.28
N GLN A 59 5.74 12.44 1.85
CA GLN A 59 5.82 13.83 2.34
C GLN A 59 6.76 13.96 3.54
N ASP A 60 6.89 12.91 4.35
CA ASP A 60 7.84 12.85 5.44
C ASP A 60 9.14 12.18 4.97
N PHE A 61 10.29 12.81 5.23
CA PHE A 61 11.64 12.42 4.78
C PHE A 61 12.08 10.99 5.19
N ILE A 62 11.24 10.26 5.93
CA ILE A 62 11.56 8.96 6.55
C ILE A 62 10.56 7.86 6.14
N GLY A 63 9.54 8.15 5.32
CA GLY A 63 8.55 7.13 4.90
C GLY A 63 7.73 6.56 6.06
N GLU A 64 7.64 7.30 7.15
CA GLU A 64 7.03 6.90 8.41
C GLU A 64 5.55 7.26 8.42
N PHE A 65 4.68 6.38 8.93
CA PHE A 65 3.25 6.66 9.01
C PHE A 65 2.97 7.79 10.02
N PRO A 66 1.83 8.51 9.91
CA PRO A 66 1.52 9.55 10.87
C PRO A 66 1.30 8.95 12.27
N ASP A 67 2.25 9.19 13.18
CA ASP A 67 2.18 8.72 14.58
C ASP A 67 1.15 9.50 15.40
N GLU A 68 0.82 10.74 15.03
CA GLU A 68 -0.10 11.59 15.79
C GLU A 68 -1.24 12.15 14.93
N CYS A 69 -2.41 12.32 15.54
CA CYS A 69 -3.50 13.04 14.90
C CYS A 69 -3.16 14.55 14.79
N PRO A 70 -3.17 15.15 13.58
CA PRO A 70 -2.76 16.54 13.38
C PRO A 70 -3.70 17.57 14.05
N LYS A 71 -4.90 17.16 14.49
CA LYS A 71 -5.88 18.06 15.10
C LYS A 71 -5.81 18.09 16.63
N CYS A 72 -5.53 16.96 17.28
CA CYS A 72 -5.58 16.84 18.74
C CYS A 72 -4.29 16.30 19.38
N GLY A 73 -3.32 15.84 18.59
CA GLY A 73 -2.05 15.29 19.09
C GLY A 73 -2.17 13.91 19.74
N THR A 74 -3.29 13.20 19.55
CA THR A 74 -3.41 11.82 20.05
C THR A 74 -2.45 10.92 19.27
N PRO A 75 -1.61 10.11 19.95
CA PRO A 75 -0.53 9.32 19.34
C PRO A 75 -1.02 8.07 18.61
N ASP A 76 -2.30 8.02 18.24
CA ASP A 76 -2.88 6.89 17.54
C ASP A 76 -3.86 7.39 16.48
N ALA A 77 -3.64 6.95 15.25
CA ALA A 77 -4.59 7.08 14.15
C ALA A 77 -4.68 5.73 13.41
N PHE A 78 -5.89 5.34 13.04
CA PHE A 78 -6.13 4.09 12.34
C PHE A 78 -6.37 4.36 10.86
N GLN A 79 -5.97 3.41 10.00
CA GLN A 79 -6.28 3.50 8.59
C GLN A 79 -7.80 3.48 8.39
N ALA A 80 -8.27 4.39 7.55
CA ALA A 80 -9.67 4.61 7.25
C ALA A 80 -9.86 4.68 5.72
N ALA A 81 -11.12 4.67 5.27
CA ALA A 81 -11.45 5.15 3.94
C ALA A 81 -12.29 6.42 4.03
N LYS A 82 -12.13 7.25 3.01
CA LYS A 82 -12.92 8.46 2.81
C LYS A 82 -14.01 8.16 1.78
N CYS A 83 -15.26 8.46 2.11
CA CYS A 83 -16.35 8.33 1.15
C CYS A 83 -16.22 9.38 0.04
N ASP A 84 -16.20 8.97 -1.23
CA ASP A 84 -16.12 9.90 -2.37
C ASP A 84 -17.36 10.78 -2.52
N SER A 85 -18.51 10.30 -2.03
CA SER A 85 -19.80 11.00 -2.18
C SER A 85 -19.98 12.13 -1.17
N CYS A 86 -19.53 11.94 0.09
CA CYS A 86 -19.78 12.90 1.17
C CYS A 86 -18.52 13.33 1.94
N GLY A 87 -17.38 12.67 1.73
CA GLY A 87 -16.13 12.95 2.45
C GLY A 87 -16.05 12.38 3.86
N HIS A 88 -17.05 11.64 4.32
CA HIS A 88 -17.02 10.98 5.63
C HIS A 88 -15.90 9.95 5.72
N TYR A 89 -15.20 9.90 6.85
CA TYR A 89 -14.13 8.94 7.10
C TYR A 89 -14.65 7.80 7.98
N GLN A 90 -14.45 6.57 7.53
CA GLN A 90 -14.87 5.38 8.25
C GLN A 90 -13.70 4.42 8.46
N MET A 91 -13.60 3.89 9.68
CA MET A 91 -12.62 2.86 10.02
C MET A 91 -12.87 1.61 9.19
N VAL A 92 -11.80 0.99 8.72
CA VAL A 92 -11.89 -0.23 7.93
C VAL A 92 -11.85 -1.42 8.86
N GLN A 93 -12.81 -2.33 8.69
CA GLN A 93 -12.79 -3.61 9.40
C GLN A 93 -11.87 -4.58 8.65
N GLY A 94 -11.26 -5.54 9.35
CA GLY A 94 -10.09 -6.30 8.89
C GLY A 94 -10.12 -6.77 7.41
N HIS A 95 -8.93 -6.86 6.79
CA HIS A 95 -8.69 -7.16 5.37
C HIS A 95 -9.15 -6.12 4.35
N GLY A 96 -9.46 -4.90 4.76
CA GLY A 96 -9.76 -3.81 3.83
C GLY A 96 -11.20 -3.80 3.33
N THR A 97 -12.10 -4.52 4.02
CA THR A 97 -13.51 -4.61 3.68
C THR A 97 -14.36 -3.70 4.56
N PHE A 98 -15.43 -3.19 3.98
CA PHE A 98 -16.46 -2.43 4.68
C PHE A 98 -17.70 -3.31 4.79
N ASP A 99 -18.11 -3.61 6.03
CA ASP A 99 -19.33 -4.41 6.25
C ASP A 99 -20.60 -3.63 5.91
N ASN A 100 -20.50 -2.30 5.85
CA ASN A 100 -21.63 -1.41 5.60
C ASN A 100 -21.22 -0.25 4.66
N PRO A 101 -22.17 0.26 3.84
CA PRO A 101 -22.00 1.49 3.09
C PRO A 101 -21.78 2.69 4.03
N CYS A 102 -21.40 3.83 3.46
CA CYS A 102 -21.12 5.05 4.20
C CYS A 102 -22.29 5.40 5.15
N PRO A 103 -22.05 5.55 6.47
CA PRO A 103 -23.12 5.78 7.43
C PRO A 103 -23.81 7.14 7.29
N GLU A 104 -23.17 8.12 6.63
CA GLU A 104 -23.74 9.46 6.44
C GLU A 104 -24.62 9.58 5.20
N CYS A 105 -24.24 8.92 4.09
CA CYS A 105 -24.92 9.11 2.80
C CYS A 105 -25.43 7.81 2.17
N GLY A 106 -25.07 6.65 2.70
CA GLY A 106 -25.46 5.34 2.17
C GLY A 106 -24.77 4.92 0.88
N ALA A 107 -23.79 5.69 0.39
CA ALA A 107 -22.99 5.32 -0.78
C ALA A 107 -21.97 4.21 -0.45
N ASP A 108 -21.57 3.46 -1.47
CA ASP A 108 -20.51 2.46 -1.32
C ASP A 108 -19.16 3.13 -0.99
N MET A 109 -18.39 2.49 -0.12
CA MET A 109 -17.06 2.98 0.27
C MET A 109 -16.00 2.56 -0.75
N PRO A 110 -15.07 3.45 -1.12
CA PRO A 110 -13.97 3.08 -2.00
C PRO A 110 -13.01 2.10 -1.30
N PRO A 111 -12.30 1.25 -2.07
CA PRO A 111 -11.33 0.32 -1.52
C PRO A 111 -10.15 1.06 -0.85
N LEU A 112 -9.54 0.42 0.15
CA LEU A 112 -8.37 0.98 0.84
C LEU A 112 -7.18 1.18 -0.11
N GLY A 113 -6.58 2.38 -0.04
CA GLY A 113 -5.22 2.64 -0.53
C GLY A 113 -5.04 2.70 -2.05
N LYS A 114 -6.06 3.16 -2.79
CA LYS A 114 -5.92 3.41 -4.23
C LYS A 114 -6.63 4.70 -4.66
N HIS A 115 -5.96 5.84 -4.48
CA HIS A 115 -6.26 7.08 -5.19
C HIS A 115 -4.98 7.83 -5.50
#